data_AF-A0A971CSC3-F1
#
_entry.id   AF-A0A971CSC3-F1
#
_cell.length_a   1.000
_cell.length_b   1.000
_cell.length_c   1.000
_cell.angle_alpha   90.00
_cell.angle_beta   90.00
_cell.angle_gamma   90.00
#
_symmetry.space_group_name_H-M   'P 1'
#
loop_
_entity.id
_entity.type
_entity.pdbx_description
1 polymer ?
#
loop_
_entity_poly.entity_id
_entity_poly.type
_entity_poly.pdbx_seq_one_letter_code
_entity_poly.pdbx_strand_id
1 'polypeptide(L)' 'MSGKGGVGKSSIAVNLAVWLSGQGRRVGLLDIDIHGPSVPKLLRLEGTRLTAYDEKIEPVL' A
#
# COMPACT_ATOMS: atom_id res chain seq x y z
N MET A 1 -17.31 -1.46 -3.09
CA MET A 1 -16.56 -2.67 -2.69
C MET A 1 -16.50 -3.64 -3.86
N SER A 2 -15.32 -4.13 -4.21
CA SER A 2 -15.12 -5.10 -5.31
C SER A 2 -15.62 -6.48 -4.86
N GLY A 3 -16.81 -6.89 -5.32
CA GLY A 3 -17.55 -8.08 -4.88
C GLY A 3 -16.95 -9.45 -5.23
N LYS A 4 -15.66 -9.55 -5.54
CA LYS A 4 -14.93 -10.81 -5.75
C LYS A 4 -13.54 -10.67 -5.14
N GLY A 5 -13.31 -11.35 -4.01
CA GLY A 5 -11.99 -11.44 -3.40
C GLY A 5 -10.99 -12.13 -4.33
N GLY A 6 -9.71 -11.75 -4.26
CA GLY A 6 -8.63 -12.48 -4.94
C GLY A 6 -8.32 -12.11 -6.40
N VAL A 7 -8.96 -11.10 -6.99
CA VAL A 7 -8.68 -10.65 -8.37
C VAL A 7 -7.32 -9.92 -8.58
N GLY A 8 -6.46 -9.84 -7.56
CA GLY A 8 -5.10 -9.30 -7.70
C GLY A 8 -4.94 -7.76 -7.67
N LYS A 9 -5.98 -7.01 -7.29
CA LYS A 9 -5.94 -5.53 -7.22
C LYS A 9 -4.72 -4.99 -6.45
N SER A 10 -4.53 -5.44 -5.21
CA SER A 10 -3.43 -4.97 -4.36
C SER A 10 -2.07 -5.37 -4.92
N SER A 11 -1.95 -6.55 -5.53
CA SER A 11 -0.72 -6.99 -6.20
C SER A 11 -0.34 -6.07 -7.36
N ILE A 12 -1.31 -5.68 -8.20
CA ILE A 12 -1.07 -4.73 -9.30
C ILE A 12 -0.69 -3.35 -8.75
N ALA A 13 -1.41 -2.86 -7.74
CA ALA A 13 -1.14 -1.55 -7.14
C ALA A 13 0.28 -1.47 -6.55
N VAL A 14 0.70 -2.49 -5.79
CA VAL A 14 2.06 -2.56 -5.22
C VAL A 14 3.13 -2.61 -6.30
N ASN A 15 2.98 -3.49 -7.31
CA ASN A 15 3.99 -3.60 -8.37
C ASN A 15 4.11 -2.32 -9.19
N LEU A 16 2.99 -1.63 -9.46
CA LEU A 16 3.01 -0.35 -10.15
C LEU A 16 3.73 0.72 -9.33
N ALA A 17 3.45 0.79 -8.03
CA ALA A 17 4.09 1.75 -7.13
C ALA A 17 5.61 1.52 -7.05
N VAL A 18 6.04 0.26 -6.88
CA VAL A 18 7.46 -0.13 -6.86
C VAL A 18 8.14 0.20 -8.18
N TRP A 19 7.51 -0.11 -9.32
CA TRP A 19 8.08 0.19 -10.62
C TRP A 19 8.26 1.70 -10.83
N LEU A 20 7.24 2.51 -10.55
CA LEU A 20 7.31 3.97 -10.65
C LEU A 20 8.39 4.55 -9.72
N SER A 21 8.51 4.04 -8.49
CA SER A 21 9.57 4.42 -7.56
C SER A 21 10.95 4.07 -8.09
N GLY A 22 11.11 2.88 -8.70
CA GLY A 22 12.35 2.47 -9.36
C GLY A 22 12.74 3.33 -10.57
N GLN A 23 11.78 4.06 -11.17
CA GLN A 23 12.04 5.08 -12.19
C GLN A 23 12.39 6.47 -11.59
N GLY A 24 12.64 6.57 -10.28
CA GLY A 24 13.01 7.81 -9.60
C GLY A 24 11.83 8.76 -9.34
N ARG A 25 10.57 8.30 -9.47
CA ARG A 25 9.39 9.11 -9.12
C ARG A 25 9.13 9.06 -7.62
N ARG A 26 8.65 10.17 -7.05
CA ARG A 26 8.06 10.16 -5.71
C ARG A 26 6.66 9.55 -5.79
N VAL A 27 6.46 8.43 -5.12
CA VAL A 27 5.22 7.64 -5.18
C VAL A 27 4.74 7.38 -3.76
N GLY A 28 3.46 7.61 -3.52
CA GLY A 28 2.77 7.18 -2.31
C GLY A 28 1.75 6.10 -2.65
N LEU A 29 1.61 5.09 -1.78
CA LEU A 29 0.60 4.05 -1.89
C LEU A 29 -0.20 3.98 -0.58
N LEU A 30 -1.50 4.30 -0.66
CA LEU A 30 -2.42 4.25 0.47
C LEU A 30 -3.39 3.08 0.28
N ASP A 31 -3.41 2.17 1.24
CA ASP A 31 -4.37 1.07 1.29
C ASP A 31 -5.53 1.45 2.21
N ILE A 32 -6.75 1.50 1.65
CA ILE A 32 -7.99 1.76 2.39
C ILE A 32 -8.87 0.51 2.52
N ASP A 33 -8.37 -0.65 2.11
CA ASP A 33 -9.10 -1.91 2.20
C ASP A 33 -8.92 -2.55 3.59
N ILE A 34 -10.03 -2.81 4.27
CA ILE A 34 -10.05 -3.40 5.62
C ILE A 34 -10.17 -4.94 5.58
N HIS A 35 -10.55 -5.53 4.44
CA HIS A 35 -11.01 -6.93 4.37
C HIS A 35 -10.20 -7.83 3.39
N GLY A 36 -8.92 -7.54 3.14
CA GLY A 36 -8.06 -8.36 2.26
C GLY A 36 -6.63 -8.56 2.78
N PRO A 37 -5.82 -9.41 2.09
CA PRO A 37 -4.36 -9.36 2.26
C PRO A 37 -3.88 -7.97 1.87
N SER A 38 -3.35 -7.25 2.85
CA SER A 38 -3.12 -5.81 2.76
C SER A 38 -1.76 -5.48 2.12
N VAL A 39 -1.62 -4.25 1.62
CA VAL A 39 -0.34 -3.71 1.14
C VAL A 39 0.81 -3.95 2.14
N PRO A 40 0.64 -3.76 3.47
CA PRO A 40 1.63 -4.14 4.46
C PRO A 40 2.16 -5.58 4.32
N LYS A 41 1.30 -6.56 4.04
CA LYS A 41 1.73 -7.95 3.85
C LYS A 41 2.59 -8.13 2.60
N LEU A 42 2.18 -7.53 1.49
CA LEU A 42 2.91 -7.62 0.22
C LEU A 42 4.29 -6.96 0.31
N LEU A 43 4.43 -5.91 1.11
CA LEU A 43 5.68 -5.18 1.32
C LEU A 43 6.48 -5.68 2.54
N ARG A 44 6.04 -6.74 3.23
CA ARG A 44 6.64 -7.26 4.48
C ARG A 44 6.75 -6.21 5.59
N LEU A 45 5.75 -5.34 5.68
CA LEU A 45 5.59 -4.30 6.71
C LEU A 45 4.56 -4.70 7.78
N GLU A 46 4.17 -5.97 7.86
CA GLU A 46 3.27 -6.46 8.91
C GLU A 46 3.82 -6.11 10.31
N GLY A 47 2.96 -5.61 11.19
CA GLY A 47 3.34 -5.12 12.52
C GLY A 47 3.91 -3.70 12.55
N THR A 48 4.19 -3.08 11.39
CA THR A 48 4.59 -1.67 11.34
C THR A 48 3.39 -0.77 11.58
N ARG A 49 3.55 0.22 12.45
CA ARG A 49 2.49 1.17 12.79
C ARG A 49 2.72 2.48 12.05
N LEU A 50 1.67 2.97 11.39
CA LEU A 50 1.68 4.31 10.81
C LEU A 50 1.69 5.36 11.92
N THR A 51 2.54 6.36 11.78
CA THR A 51 2.51 7.58 12.60
C THR A 51 1.67 8.62 11.88
N ALA A 52 0.70 9.20 12.58
CA ALA A 52 -0.08 10.32 12.08
C ALA A 52 0.19 11.54 12.96
N TYR A 53 0.37 12.70 12.33
CA TYR A 53 0.53 13.99 13.00
C TYR A 53 -0.26 15.05 12.22
N ASP A 54 -1.04 15.86 12.94
CA ASP A 54 -2.02 16.78 12.37
C ASP A 54 -2.89 16.09 11.29
N GLU A 55 -2.87 16.60 10.06
CA GLU A 55 -3.60 16.07 8.91
C GLU A 55 -2.70 15.24 7.97
N LYS A 56 -1.58 14.71 8.49
CA LYS A 56 -0.56 13.98 7.71
C LYS A 56 -0.31 12.60 8.27
N ILE A 57 0.01 11.68 7.36
CA ILE A 57 0.51 10.35 7.67
C ILE A 57 1.98 10.31 7.26
N GLU A 58 2.84 9.89 8.17
CA GLU A 58 4.25 9.67 7.88
C GLU A 58 4.42 8.41 7.01
N PRO A 59 5.12 8.50 5.87
CA PRO A 59 5.45 7.32 5.06
C PRO A 59 6.33 6.34 5.86
N VAL A 60 6.09 5.04 5.66
CA VAL A 60 6.83 3.96 6.34
C VAL A 60 8.11 3.57 5.60
N LEU A 61 8.22 3.97 4.32
CA LEU A 61 9.33 3.71 3.39
C LEU A 61 9.58 4.93 2.50
#